data_AF-A0A0A0B593-F1
#
_entry.id   AF-A0A0A0B593-F1
#
_cell.length_a   1.000
_cell.length_b   1.000
_cell.length_c   1.000
_cell.angle_alpha   90.00
_cell.angle_beta   90.00
_cell.angle_gamma   90.00
#
_symmetry.space_group_name_H-M   'P 1'
#
loop_
_entity.id
_entity.type
_entity.pdbx_description
1 polymer ?
#
loop_
_entity_poly.entity_id
_entity_poly.type
_entity_poly.pdbx_seq_one_letter_code
_entity_poly.pdbx_strand_id
1 'polypeptide(L)'
;LASGADDAAAGAGELASGAGQVASGAAELSSGAGELASGLGEAGEQVPSYTDEEAATLADVVATPVAARAADDGALFGDTSVPWLAALALWLGGLATFVVLAAVPHRSLGSTRSSVRLALGAFAPGALVGAVQGLAVGGIMAFALDLSPAGWTAFFAVAVLAGVAFAAVNQGLVAVLGGVGRFASVVIAVVGLAGAVVSTVPALVEHVFAALPLSAALDGLQGVVTGQGGAGGAIAALLVWALAGLAASTAAVARRRVVPAGQLARWVRAA
;
A
#
# COMPACT_ATOMS: atom_id res chain seq x y z
N LEU A 1 16.49 -19.80 91.22
CA LEU A 1 15.06 -20.18 91.33
C LEU A 1 14.14 -19.02 90.93
N ALA A 2 14.32 -17.81 91.47
CA ALA A 2 13.54 -16.63 91.04
C ALA A 2 13.66 -16.35 89.53
N SER A 3 14.88 -16.29 88.97
CA SER A 3 15.09 -16.05 87.54
C SER A 3 14.40 -17.06 86.62
N GLY A 4 14.40 -18.35 86.98
CA GLY A 4 13.71 -19.38 86.18
C GLY A 4 12.19 -19.31 86.24
N ALA A 5 11.62 -18.73 87.31
CA ALA A 5 10.19 -18.46 87.38
C ALA A 5 9.80 -17.24 86.54
N ASP A 6 10.67 -16.22 86.50
CA ASP A 6 10.51 -15.04 85.65
C ASP A 6 10.61 -15.41 84.16
N ASP A 7 11.57 -16.26 83.79
CA ASP A 7 11.73 -16.77 82.41
C ASP A 7 10.52 -17.61 81.97
N ALA A 8 9.98 -18.45 82.86
CA ALA A 8 8.77 -19.23 82.58
C ALA A 8 7.52 -18.36 82.42
N ALA A 9 7.39 -17.30 83.24
CA ALA A 9 6.32 -16.33 83.12
C ALA A 9 6.41 -15.54 81.81
N ALA A 10 7.62 -15.14 81.40
CA ALA A 10 7.87 -14.49 80.11
C ALA A 10 7.51 -15.41 78.93
N GLY A 11 7.98 -16.66 78.95
CA GLY A 11 7.66 -17.65 77.91
C GLY A 11 6.15 -17.98 77.82
N ALA A 12 5.44 -18.01 78.95
CA ALA A 12 3.99 -18.14 78.97
C ALA A 12 3.29 -16.92 78.36
N GLY A 13 3.82 -15.71 78.58
CA GLY A 13 3.34 -14.47 77.96
C GLY A 13 3.57 -14.43 76.44
N GLU A 14 4.72 -14.91 75.98
CA GLU A 14 5.03 -15.05 74.54
C GLU A 14 4.12 -16.08 73.87
N LEU A 15 3.90 -17.24 74.50
CA LEU A 15 3.00 -18.27 73.98
C LEU A 15 1.55 -17.76 73.90
N ALA A 16 1.07 -17.07 74.93
CA ALA A 16 -0.26 -16.46 74.92
C ALA A 16 -0.41 -15.43 73.79
N SER A 17 0.63 -14.62 73.57
CA SER A 17 0.67 -13.65 72.47
C SER A 17 0.69 -14.34 71.10
N GLY A 18 1.48 -15.40 70.94
CA GLY A 18 1.53 -16.20 69.71
C GLY A 18 0.20 -16.91 69.41
N ALA A 19 -0.46 -17.46 70.44
CA ALA A 19 -1.79 -18.04 70.30
C ALA A 19 -2.83 -16.99 69.86
N GLY A 20 -2.72 -15.76 70.38
CA GLY A 20 -3.54 -14.62 69.93
C GLY A 20 -3.33 -14.28 68.45
N GLN A 21 -2.08 -14.26 67.98
CA GLN A 21 -1.75 -14.00 66.57
C GLN A 21 -2.24 -15.11 65.63
N VAL A 22 -2.17 -16.37 66.06
CA VAL A 22 -2.73 -17.50 65.28
C VAL A 22 -4.25 -17.39 65.20
N ALA A 23 -4.92 -17.03 66.30
CA ALA A 23 -6.36 -16.83 66.31
C ALA A 23 -6.79 -15.68 65.39
N SER A 24 -6.06 -14.56 65.38
CA SER A 24 -6.34 -13.46 64.44
C SER A 24 -6.08 -13.86 62.99
N GLY A 25 -4.97 -14.55 62.69
CA GLY A 25 -4.67 -15.04 61.34
C GLY A 25 -5.70 -16.05 60.83
N ALA A 26 -6.23 -16.91 61.70
CA ALA A 26 -7.31 -17.83 61.35
C ALA A 26 -8.62 -17.09 61.02
N ALA A 27 -8.92 -16.01 61.75
CA ALA A 27 -10.09 -15.16 61.48
C ALA A 27 -9.94 -14.41 60.14
N GLU A 28 -8.75 -13.85 59.85
CA GLU A 28 -8.45 -13.20 58.58
C GLU A 28 -8.57 -14.17 57.40
N LEU A 29 -8.02 -15.39 57.53
CA LEU A 29 -8.15 -16.42 56.49
C LEU A 29 -9.61 -16.80 56.25
N SER A 30 -10.41 -16.94 57.31
CA SER A 30 -11.84 -17.22 57.18
C SER A 30 -12.58 -16.08 56.48
N SER A 31 -12.22 -14.82 56.74
CA SER A 31 -12.79 -13.65 56.06
C SER A 31 -12.42 -13.65 54.58
N GLY A 32 -11.13 -13.81 54.26
CA GLY A 32 -10.64 -13.84 52.89
C GLY A 32 -11.22 -14.99 52.05
N ALA A 33 -11.43 -16.16 52.66
CA ALA A 33 -12.13 -17.27 52.01
C ALA A 33 -13.60 -16.94 51.71
N GLY A 34 -14.27 -16.21 52.61
CA GLY A 34 -15.63 -15.70 52.40
C GLY A 34 -15.70 -14.70 51.25
N GLU A 35 -14.79 -13.73 51.22
CA GLU A 35 -14.69 -12.73 50.14
C GLU A 35 -14.42 -13.38 48.79
N LEU A 36 -13.53 -14.38 48.73
CA LEU A 36 -13.28 -15.13 47.50
C LEU A 36 -14.51 -15.89 47.03
N ALA A 37 -15.24 -16.55 47.94
CA ALA A 37 -16.46 -17.27 47.60
C ALA A 37 -17.55 -16.32 47.07
N SER A 38 -17.72 -15.16 47.71
CA SER A 38 -18.64 -14.12 47.22
C SER A 38 -18.23 -13.58 45.86
N GLY A 39 -16.95 -13.24 45.67
CA GLY A 39 -16.44 -12.75 44.39
C GLY A 39 -16.55 -13.77 43.26
N LEU A 40 -16.38 -15.06 43.54
CA LEU A 40 -16.61 -16.13 42.55
C LEU A 40 -18.09 -16.28 42.19
N GLY A 41 -19.00 -16.09 43.16
CA GLY A 41 -20.44 -16.06 42.90
C GLY A 41 -20.84 -14.89 41.99
N GLU A 42 -20.40 -13.68 42.34
CA GLU A 42 -20.65 -12.46 41.55
C GLU A 42 -20.02 -12.53 40.15
N ALA A 43 -18.83 -13.12 40.02
CA ALA A 43 -18.20 -13.35 38.73
C ALA A 43 -19.02 -14.34 37.88
N GLY A 44 -19.56 -15.40 38.50
CA GLY A 44 -20.44 -16.36 37.84
C GLY A 44 -21.74 -15.72 37.32
N GLU A 45 -22.31 -14.78 38.07
CA GLU A 45 -23.51 -14.03 37.65
C GLU A 45 -23.22 -13.02 36.53
N GLN A 46 -22.00 -12.49 36.46
CA GLN A 46 -21.58 -11.55 35.42
C GLN A 46 -21.17 -12.21 34.11
N VAL A 47 -20.91 -13.53 34.10
CA VAL A 47 -20.66 -14.27 32.86
C VAL A 47 -21.99 -14.37 32.11
N PRO A 48 -22.12 -13.76 30.91
CA PRO A 48 -23.31 -13.90 30.11
C PRO A 48 -23.48 -15.38 29.72
N SER A 49 -24.66 -15.94 29.96
CA SER A 49 -24.98 -17.28 29.45
C SER A 49 -25.25 -17.19 27.96
N TYR A 50 -24.32 -17.67 27.16
CA TYR A 50 -24.51 -17.87 25.73
C TYR A 50 -25.13 -19.25 25.49
N THR A 51 -26.06 -19.34 24.56
CA THR A 51 -26.48 -20.64 24.01
C THR A 51 -25.32 -21.28 23.24
N ASP A 52 -25.34 -22.61 23.07
CA ASP A 52 -24.31 -23.33 22.32
C ASP A 52 -24.13 -22.77 20.89
N GLU A 53 -25.21 -22.26 20.28
CA GLU A 53 -25.19 -21.61 18.96
C GLU A 53 -24.51 -20.23 18.99
N GLU A 54 -24.74 -19.42 20.02
CA GLU A 54 -24.08 -18.12 20.20
C GLU A 54 -22.60 -18.29 20.55
N ALA A 55 -22.26 -19.31 21.35
CA ALA A 55 -20.88 -19.68 21.66
C ALA A 55 -20.14 -20.17 20.41
N ALA A 56 -20.79 -20.98 19.56
CA ALA A 56 -20.22 -21.39 18.28
C ALA A 56 -20.02 -20.21 17.32
N THR A 57 -20.96 -19.25 17.30
CA THR A 57 -20.85 -18.03 16.48
C THR A 57 -19.73 -17.11 16.97
N LEU A 58 -19.59 -16.92 18.29
CA LEU A 58 -18.47 -16.18 18.89
C LEU A 58 -17.14 -16.88 18.65
N ALA A 59 -17.09 -18.21 18.77
CA ALA A 59 -15.90 -19.00 18.47
C ALA A 59 -15.50 -18.86 17.01
N ASP A 60 -16.46 -18.83 16.07
CA ASP A 60 -16.19 -18.61 14.65
C ASP A 60 -15.66 -17.19 14.38
N VAL A 61 -16.27 -16.15 14.97
CA VAL A 61 -15.81 -14.75 14.81
C VAL A 61 -14.43 -14.52 15.45
N VAL A 62 -14.11 -15.18 16.56
CA VAL A 62 -12.81 -15.05 17.25
C VAL A 62 -11.73 -15.93 16.61
N ALA A 63 -12.10 -17.10 16.08
CA ALA A 63 -11.18 -17.98 15.37
C ALA A 63 -10.92 -17.53 13.93
N THR A 64 -11.77 -16.66 13.37
CA THR A 64 -11.50 -16.01 12.09
C THR A 64 -10.50 -14.88 12.33
N PRO A 65 -9.25 -14.98 11.85
CA PRO A 65 -8.31 -13.89 11.98
C PRO A 65 -8.89 -12.67 11.27
N VAL A 66 -9.02 -11.54 11.98
CA VAL A 66 -9.18 -10.25 11.29
C VAL A 66 -8.01 -10.13 10.33
N ALA A 67 -8.30 -9.91 9.06
CA ALA A 67 -7.34 -10.02 7.96
C ALA A 67 -6.18 -8.99 8.08
N ALA A 68 -5.22 -9.28 8.95
CA ALA A 68 -3.85 -8.88 8.87
C ALA A 68 -3.05 -10.16 8.59
N ARG A 69 -3.28 -10.77 7.42
CA ARG A 69 -2.35 -11.76 6.86
C ARG A 69 -1.13 -11.01 6.33
N ALA A 70 -0.38 -10.41 7.26
CA ALA A 70 0.98 -9.99 7.01
C ALA A 70 1.86 -11.23 7.19
N ALA A 71 2.39 -11.70 6.06
CA ALA A 71 3.64 -12.44 5.93
C ALA A 71 3.85 -13.64 6.87
N ASP A 72 3.45 -14.83 6.40
CA ASP A 72 4.29 -16.00 6.63
C ASP A 72 4.46 -16.73 5.29
N ASP A 73 5.72 -17.07 5.02
CA ASP A 73 6.33 -17.61 3.79
C ASP A 73 6.82 -16.56 2.75
N GLY A 74 8.03 -16.01 3.00
CA GLY A 74 8.85 -15.37 1.96
C GLY A 74 8.60 -13.88 1.71
N ALA A 75 8.78 -13.06 2.76
CA ALA A 75 8.49 -11.61 2.85
C ALA A 75 9.15 -10.65 1.84
N LEU A 76 9.75 -11.13 0.74
CA LEU A 76 10.18 -10.28 -0.38
C LEU A 76 9.55 -10.68 -1.73
N PHE A 77 9.06 -11.92 -1.89
CA PHE A 77 8.61 -12.47 -3.19
C PHE A 77 7.32 -13.31 -3.09
N GLY A 78 6.48 -13.09 -2.08
CA GLY A 78 5.17 -13.74 -1.97
C GLY A 78 4.09 -13.09 -2.86
N ASP A 79 2.86 -13.57 -2.76
CA ASP A 79 1.71 -13.11 -3.56
C ASP A 79 1.46 -11.60 -3.48
N THR A 80 1.83 -10.97 -2.36
CA THR A 80 1.70 -9.53 -2.14
C THR A 80 2.76 -8.69 -2.87
N SER A 81 3.92 -9.29 -3.20
CA SER A 81 4.99 -8.64 -3.97
C SER A 81 4.69 -8.58 -5.46
N VAL A 82 3.87 -9.51 -5.97
CA VAL A 82 3.61 -9.66 -7.40
C VAL A 82 2.95 -8.42 -8.02
N PRO A 83 1.85 -7.85 -7.47
CA PRO A 83 1.28 -6.59 -7.94
C PRO A 83 2.30 -5.45 -8.03
N TRP A 84 3.21 -5.40 -7.06
CA TRP A 84 4.22 -4.35 -7.01
C TRP A 84 5.28 -4.50 -8.10
N LEU A 85 5.82 -5.71 -8.28
CA LEU A 85 6.78 -6.00 -9.35
C LEU A 85 6.15 -5.81 -10.73
N ALA A 86 4.87 -6.19 -10.90
CA ALA A 86 4.10 -5.96 -12.10
C ALA A 86 3.97 -4.46 -12.42
N ALA A 87 3.57 -3.64 -11.44
CA ALA A 87 3.47 -2.20 -11.61
C ALA A 87 4.82 -1.56 -11.95
N LEU A 88 5.90 -1.96 -11.28
CA LEU A 88 7.24 -1.45 -11.57
C LEU A 88 7.69 -1.84 -12.98
N ALA A 89 7.51 -3.11 -13.38
CA ALA A 89 7.88 -3.58 -14.71
C ALA A 89 7.16 -2.77 -15.78
N LEU A 90 5.84 -2.56 -15.63
CA LEU A 90 5.02 -1.73 -16.53
C LEU A 90 5.52 -0.29 -16.61
N TRP A 91 5.89 0.30 -15.47
CA TRP A 91 6.43 1.66 -15.43
C TRP A 91 7.76 1.76 -16.19
N LEU A 92 8.68 0.85 -15.92
CA LEU A 92 10.00 0.81 -16.55
C LEU A 92 9.90 0.53 -18.05
N GLY A 93 8.95 -0.30 -18.49
CA GLY A 93 8.64 -0.53 -19.90
C GLY A 93 8.15 0.73 -20.62
N GLY A 94 7.24 1.47 -19.98
CA GLY A 94 6.78 2.77 -20.47
C GLY A 94 7.92 3.79 -20.56
N LEU A 95 8.80 3.84 -19.55
CA LEU A 95 9.98 4.69 -19.58
C LEU A 95 10.96 4.30 -20.69
N ALA A 96 11.32 3.01 -20.79
CA ALA A 96 12.25 2.48 -21.79
C ALA A 96 11.77 2.82 -23.21
N THR A 97 10.46 2.74 -23.45
CA THR A 97 9.85 3.14 -24.71
C THR A 97 10.21 4.58 -25.11
N PHE A 98 10.17 5.54 -24.18
CA PHE A 98 10.49 6.95 -24.47
C PHE A 98 11.95 7.34 -24.20
N VAL A 99 12.76 6.39 -23.74
CA VAL A 99 14.23 6.46 -23.88
C VAL A 99 14.62 6.20 -25.33
N VAL A 100 14.01 5.18 -25.95
CA VAL A 100 14.29 4.78 -27.35
C VAL A 100 13.55 5.65 -28.35
N LEU A 101 12.25 5.89 -28.14
CA LEU A 101 11.40 6.68 -29.01
C LEU A 101 11.36 8.14 -28.57
N ALA A 102 11.27 9.04 -29.55
CA ALA A 102 11.10 10.47 -29.29
C ALA A 102 9.63 10.77 -28.92
N ALA A 103 9.40 11.25 -27.69
CA ALA A 103 8.07 11.67 -27.21
C ALA A 103 7.43 12.79 -28.08
N VAL A 104 8.27 13.62 -28.70
CA VAL A 104 7.86 14.63 -29.69
C VAL A 104 8.70 14.46 -30.97
N PRO A 105 8.15 13.81 -32.02
CA PRO A 105 8.88 13.60 -33.27
C PRO A 105 9.20 14.93 -33.99
N HIS A 106 10.39 15.07 -34.58
CA HIS A 106 10.81 16.29 -35.30
C HIS A 106 9.86 16.69 -36.44
N ARG A 107 9.24 15.71 -37.10
CA ARG A 107 8.21 15.90 -38.15
C ARG A 107 6.93 16.62 -37.67
N SER A 108 6.74 16.80 -36.37
CA SER A 108 5.58 17.50 -35.81
C SER A 108 5.63 19.02 -36.03
N LEU A 109 6.82 19.59 -36.23
CA LEU A 109 7.02 21.05 -36.31
C LEU A 109 6.51 21.65 -37.62
N GLY A 110 6.60 20.91 -38.74
CA GLY A 110 6.13 21.35 -40.07
C GLY A 110 4.74 20.86 -40.45
N SER A 111 4.04 20.14 -39.57
CA SER A 111 2.75 19.53 -39.91
C SER A 111 1.58 20.51 -39.75
N THR A 112 0.61 20.49 -40.67
CA THR A 112 -0.67 21.24 -40.56
C THR A 112 -1.69 20.55 -39.65
N ARG A 113 -1.37 19.35 -39.13
CA ARG A 113 -2.27 18.57 -38.27
C ARG A 113 -2.45 19.24 -36.91
N SER A 114 -3.58 18.98 -36.25
CA SER A 114 -3.83 19.47 -34.89
C SER A 114 -2.79 18.91 -33.91
N SER A 115 -2.41 19.70 -32.91
CA SER A 115 -1.41 19.29 -31.91
C SER A 115 -1.83 18.04 -31.13
N VAL A 116 -3.13 17.88 -30.89
CA VAL A 116 -3.72 16.67 -30.29
C VAL A 116 -3.45 15.44 -31.16
N ARG A 117 -3.70 15.50 -32.47
CA ARG A 117 -3.49 14.36 -33.38
C ARG A 117 -2.02 13.99 -33.52
N LEU A 118 -1.12 14.97 -33.43
CA LEU A 118 0.32 14.74 -33.42
C LEU A 118 0.77 14.07 -32.12
N ALA A 119 0.26 14.52 -30.96
CA ALA A 119 0.54 13.93 -29.66
C ALA A 119 0.03 12.48 -29.58
N LEU A 120 -1.21 12.23 -30.00
CA LEU A 120 -1.81 10.89 -30.06
C LEU A 120 -1.07 9.97 -31.05
N GLY A 121 -0.62 10.51 -32.19
CA GLY A 121 0.19 9.75 -33.15
C GLY A 121 1.57 9.37 -32.60
N ALA A 122 2.17 10.21 -31.75
CA ALA A 122 3.40 9.90 -31.04
C ALA A 122 3.18 8.95 -29.84
N PHE A 123 1.98 8.97 -29.26
CA PHE A 123 1.56 8.10 -28.17
C PHE A 123 1.31 6.66 -28.63
N ALA A 124 0.71 6.47 -29.81
CA ALA A 124 0.30 5.17 -30.33
C ALA A 124 1.33 4.03 -30.18
N PRO A 125 2.62 4.18 -30.57
CA PRO A 125 3.59 3.11 -30.36
C PRO A 125 3.82 2.80 -28.88
N GLY A 126 3.82 3.81 -28.00
CA GLY A 126 3.98 3.59 -26.56
C GLY A 126 2.75 3.00 -25.90
N ALA A 127 1.55 3.37 -26.33
CA ALA A 127 0.31 2.73 -25.92
C ALA A 127 0.31 1.24 -26.31
N LEU A 128 0.77 0.91 -27.52
CA LEU A 128 0.86 -0.47 -27.99
C LEU A 128 1.87 -1.28 -27.19
N VAL A 129 3.07 -0.76 -26.94
CA VAL A 129 4.06 -1.43 -26.08
C VAL A 129 3.52 -1.61 -24.67
N GLY A 130 2.91 -0.57 -24.09
CA GLY A 130 2.29 -0.64 -22.77
C GLY A 130 1.17 -1.69 -22.68
N ALA A 131 0.31 -1.77 -23.70
CA ALA A 131 -0.76 -2.76 -23.76
C ALA A 131 -0.21 -4.18 -23.92
N VAL A 132 0.74 -4.40 -24.84
CA VAL A 132 1.38 -5.71 -25.06
C VAL A 132 2.11 -6.16 -23.79
N GLN A 133 2.81 -5.25 -23.11
CA GLN A 133 3.48 -5.56 -21.87
C GLN A 133 2.49 -5.82 -20.73
N GLY A 134 1.38 -5.08 -20.66
CA GLY A 134 0.28 -5.34 -19.73
C GLY A 134 -0.31 -6.73 -19.91
N LEU A 135 -0.51 -7.16 -21.16
CA LEU A 135 -0.92 -8.52 -21.49
C LEU A 135 0.14 -9.55 -21.09
N ALA A 136 1.43 -9.28 -21.36
CA ALA A 136 2.51 -10.19 -20.98
C ALA A 136 2.59 -10.37 -19.45
N VAL A 137 2.56 -9.26 -18.69
CA VAL A 137 2.59 -9.27 -17.23
C VAL A 137 1.34 -9.95 -16.67
N GLY A 138 0.16 -9.62 -17.20
CA GLY A 138 -1.08 -10.30 -16.85
C GLY A 138 -1.02 -11.80 -17.10
N GLY A 139 -0.47 -12.21 -18.25
CA GLY A 139 -0.34 -13.61 -18.63
C GLY A 139 0.59 -14.37 -17.71
N ILE A 140 1.78 -13.84 -17.46
CA ILE A 140 2.78 -14.46 -16.57
C ILE A 140 2.20 -14.61 -15.15
N MET A 141 1.55 -13.57 -14.63
CA MET A 141 1.11 -13.58 -13.23
C MET A 141 -0.19 -14.31 -12.99
N ALA A 142 -1.04 -14.44 -14.00
CA ALA A 142 -2.25 -15.20 -13.83
C ALA A 142 -1.97 -16.69 -13.56
N PHE A 143 -0.90 -17.26 -14.13
CA PHE A 143 -0.43 -18.61 -13.79
C PHE A 143 0.26 -18.70 -12.42
N ALA A 144 0.76 -17.58 -11.89
CA ALA A 144 1.50 -17.56 -10.62
C ALA A 144 0.61 -17.34 -9.39
N LEU A 145 -0.59 -16.76 -9.57
CA LEU A 145 -1.43 -16.24 -8.49
C LEU A 145 -2.72 -17.06 -8.21
N ASP A 146 -2.91 -18.22 -8.83
CA ASP A 146 -4.10 -19.08 -8.69
C ASP A 146 -5.46 -18.33 -8.70
N LEU A 147 -5.54 -17.28 -9.53
CA LEU A 147 -6.71 -16.40 -9.57
C LEU A 147 -7.94 -17.12 -10.15
N SER A 148 -9.13 -16.72 -9.67
CA SER A 148 -10.39 -17.13 -10.30
C SER A 148 -10.49 -16.62 -11.75
N PRO A 149 -11.27 -17.27 -12.64
CA PRO A 149 -11.40 -16.82 -14.04
C PRO A 149 -11.84 -15.35 -14.20
N ALA A 150 -12.64 -14.84 -13.25
CA ALA A 150 -13.01 -13.42 -13.21
C ALA A 150 -11.84 -12.53 -12.76
N GLY A 151 -11.05 -12.98 -11.77
CA GLY A 151 -9.82 -12.32 -11.34
C GLY A 151 -8.78 -12.20 -12.45
N TRP A 152 -8.67 -13.21 -13.32
CA TRP A 152 -7.79 -13.16 -14.51
C TRP A 152 -8.14 -11.98 -15.40
N THR A 153 -9.40 -11.88 -15.83
CA THR A 153 -9.83 -10.82 -16.76
C THR A 153 -9.68 -9.43 -16.14
N ALA A 154 -9.99 -9.29 -14.85
CA ALA A 154 -9.78 -8.05 -14.11
C ALA A 154 -8.29 -7.67 -14.03
N PHE A 155 -7.41 -8.63 -13.72
CA PHE A 155 -5.97 -8.39 -13.63
C PHE A 155 -5.39 -7.96 -14.98
N PHE A 156 -5.75 -8.64 -16.07
CA PHE A 156 -5.36 -8.25 -17.43
C PHE A 156 -5.83 -6.83 -17.77
N ALA A 157 -7.09 -6.52 -17.51
CA ALA A 157 -7.66 -5.22 -17.83
C ALA A 157 -6.92 -4.09 -17.09
N VAL A 158 -6.66 -4.27 -15.79
CA VAL A 158 -5.91 -3.30 -14.98
C VAL A 158 -4.45 -3.20 -15.43
N ALA A 159 -3.78 -4.32 -15.71
CA ALA A 159 -2.38 -4.31 -16.16
C ALA A 159 -2.21 -3.62 -17.53
N VAL A 160 -3.11 -3.87 -18.48
CA VAL A 160 -3.13 -3.19 -19.78
C VAL A 160 -3.40 -1.69 -19.61
N LEU A 161 -4.40 -1.33 -18.80
CA LEU A 161 -4.70 0.07 -18.52
C LEU A 161 -3.51 0.78 -17.86
N ALA A 162 -2.87 0.15 -16.89
CA ALA A 162 -1.68 0.68 -16.21
C ALA A 162 -0.53 0.88 -17.20
N GLY A 163 -0.23 -0.10 -18.05
CA GLY A 163 0.81 0.03 -19.08
C GLY A 163 0.55 1.19 -20.05
N VAL A 164 -0.70 1.36 -20.51
CA VAL A 164 -1.10 2.46 -21.39
C VAL A 164 -1.04 3.81 -20.66
N ALA A 165 -1.52 3.88 -19.42
CA ALA A 165 -1.47 5.09 -18.60
C ALA A 165 -0.03 5.52 -18.30
N PHE A 166 0.84 4.57 -17.95
CA PHE A 166 2.25 4.83 -17.70
C PHE A 166 2.98 5.30 -18.95
N ALA A 167 2.67 4.76 -20.13
CA ALA A 167 3.19 5.29 -21.38
C ALA A 167 2.77 6.77 -21.58
N ALA A 168 1.51 7.12 -21.28
CA ALA A 168 1.03 8.49 -21.43
C ALA A 168 1.72 9.47 -20.46
N VAL A 169 1.91 9.06 -19.19
CA VAL A 169 2.62 9.86 -18.19
C VAL A 169 4.09 10.04 -18.59
N ASN A 170 4.78 8.95 -18.96
CA ASN A 170 6.18 9.00 -19.39
C ASN A 170 6.34 9.88 -20.64
N GLN A 171 5.44 9.78 -21.61
CA GLN A 171 5.45 10.68 -22.76
C GLN A 171 5.29 12.13 -22.34
N GLY A 172 4.34 12.44 -21.44
CA GLY A 172 4.10 13.79 -20.94
C GLY A 172 5.33 14.39 -20.27
N LEU A 173 5.96 13.63 -19.36
CA LEU A 173 7.18 14.02 -18.67
C LEU A 173 8.31 14.32 -19.67
N VAL A 174 8.56 13.42 -20.61
CA VAL A 174 9.64 13.58 -21.60
C VAL A 174 9.31 14.69 -22.61
N ALA A 175 8.05 14.89 -22.98
CA ALA A 175 7.64 15.93 -23.92
C ALA A 175 7.86 17.33 -23.33
N VAL A 176 7.47 17.52 -22.06
CA VAL A 176 7.58 18.81 -21.35
C VAL A 176 9.02 19.09 -20.91
N LEU A 177 9.71 18.11 -20.31
CA LEU A 177 10.99 18.31 -19.62
C LEU A 177 12.20 17.74 -20.39
N GLY A 178 11.99 17.04 -21.50
CA GLY A 178 13.07 16.43 -22.28
C GLY A 178 13.84 15.38 -21.48
N GLY A 179 15.17 15.50 -21.41
CA GLY A 179 16.03 14.58 -20.65
C GLY A 179 15.72 14.55 -19.15
N VAL A 180 15.37 15.71 -18.56
CA VAL A 180 14.98 15.80 -17.14
C VAL A 180 13.71 14.99 -16.86
N GLY A 181 12.79 14.90 -17.83
CA GLY A 181 11.58 14.10 -17.71
C GLY A 181 11.88 12.60 -17.57
N ARG A 182 12.91 12.10 -18.27
CA ARG A 182 13.37 10.72 -18.13
C ARG A 182 13.94 10.46 -16.74
N PHE A 183 14.78 11.38 -16.25
CA PHE A 183 15.32 11.30 -14.90
C PHE A 183 14.22 11.32 -13.84
N ALA A 184 13.23 12.21 -13.96
CA ALA A 184 12.09 12.26 -13.06
C ALA A 184 11.30 10.94 -13.02
N SER A 185 11.15 10.28 -14.17
CA SER A 185 10.51 8.96 -14.24
C SER A 185 11.32 7.86 -13.53
N VAL A 186 12.65 7.90 -13.62
CA VAL A 186 13.52 7.01 -12.83
C VAL A 186 13.35 7.27 -11.34
N VAL A 187 13.31 8.54 -10.92
CA VAL A 187 13.09 8.89 -9.50
C VAL A 187 11.75 8.35 -9.01
N ILE A 188 10.68 8.47 -9.78
CA ILE A 188 9.36 7.89 -9.45
C ILE A 188 9.46 6.37 -9.25
N ALA A 189 10.16 5.67 -10.15
CA ALA A 189 10.38 4.23 -10.04
C ALA A 189 11.16 3.85 -8.76
N VAL A 190 12.23 4.59 -8.46
CA VAL A 190 13.07 4.38 -7.27
C VAL A 190 12.28 4.65 -5.98
N VAL A 191 11.50 5.74 -5.95
CA VAL A 191 10.63 6.05 -4.81
C VAL A 191 9.59 4.95 -4.61
N GLY A 192 9.02 4.41 -5.69
CA GLY A 192 8.12 3.27 -5.59
C GLY A 192 8.78 2.01 -5.05
N LEU A 193 10.02 1.73 -5.46
CA LEU A 193 10.78 0.59 -4.94
C LEU A 193 11.09 0.76 -3.46
N ALA A 194 11.48 1.96 -3.04
CA ALA A 194 11.68 2.28 -1.65
C ALA A 194 10.38 2.08 -0.84
N GLY A 195 9.23 2.51 -1.37
CA GLY A 195 7.93 2.31 -0.72
C GLY A 195 7.53 0.85 -0.52
N ALA A 196 7.95 -0.06 -1.39
CA ALA A 196 7.71 -1.51 -1.21
C ALA A 196 8.61 -2.16 -0.16
N VAL A 197 9.85 -1.71 -0.03
CA VAL A 197 10.87 -2.38 0.79
C VAL A 197 10.97 -1.75 2.18
N VAL A 198 10.66 -0.45 2.30
CA VAL A 198 10.88 0.32 3.52
C VAL A 198 9.56 0.51 4.25
N SER A 199 9.43 -0.07 5.44
CA SER A 199 8.27 0.11 6.31
C SER A 199 8.29 1.41 7.13
N THR A 200 9.39 2.18 7.07
CA THR A 200 9.64 3.38 7.88
C THR A 200 9.62 4.68 7.05
N VAL A 201 8.78 4.73 6.01
CA VAL A 201 8.67 5.91 5.14
C VAL A 201 8.04 7.08 5.92
N PRO A 202 8.66 8.27 5.96
CA PRO A 202 8.05 9.43 6.61
C PRO A 202 6.69 9.76 5.98
N ALA A 203 5.71 10.19 6.79
CA ALA A 203 4.33 10.44 6.33
C ALA A 203 4.26 11.36 5.09
N LEU A 204 5.14 12.37 4.98
CA LEU A 204 5.19 13.24 3.80
C LEU A 204 5.52 12.48 2.51
N VAL A 205 6.41 11.49 2.57
CA VAL A 205 6.80 10.67 1.41
C VAL A 205 5.67 9.70 1.04
N GLU A 206 4.96 9.17 2.03
CA GLU A 206 3.78 8.31 1.83
C GLU A 206 2.66 9.06 1.08
N HIS A 207 2.34 10.30 1.48
CA HIS A 207 1.33 11.11 0.81
C HIS A 207 1.71 11.45 -0.63
N VAL A 208 2.99 11.74 -0.87
CA VAL A 208 3.49 11.97 -2.23
C VAL A 208 3.39 10.69 -3.05
N PHE A 209 3.78 9.55 -2.48
CA PHE A 209 3.72 8.26 -3.15
C PHE A 209 2.28 7.88 -3.50
N ALA A 210 1.33 8.07 -2.58
CA ALA A 210 -0.09 7.80 -2.80
C ALA A 210 -0.68 8.59 -3.97
N ALA A 211 -0.15 9.78 -4.27
CA ALA A 211 -0.58 10.59 -5.41
C ALA A 211 0.03 10.17 -6.76
N LEU A 212 1.07 9.33 -6.77
CA LEU A 212 1.78 8.95 -8.00
C LEU A 212 0.93 8.00 -8.87
N PRO A 213 1.19 7.95 -10.18
CA PRO A 213 0.54 6.97 -11.04
C PRO A 213 0.86 5.52 -10.62
N LEU A 214 2.04 5.28 -10.05
CA LEU A 214 2.49 3.96 -9.64
C LEU A 214 1.65 3.37 -8.50
N SER A 215 1.21 4.19 -7.53
CA SER A 215 0.31 3.75 -6.46
C SER A 215 -1.05 3.34 -7.00
N ALA A 216 -1.63 4.13 -7.91
CA ALA A 216 -2.92 3.80 -8.52
C ALA A 216 -2.91 2.43 -9.22
N ALA A 217 -1.82 2.06 -9.90
CA ALA A 217 -1.71 0.72 -10.48
C ALA A 217 -1.54 -0.36 -9.42
N LEU A 218 -0.77 -0.09 -8.36
CA LEU A 218 -0.57 -1.01 -7.25
C LEU A 218 -1.90 -1.32 -6.57
N ASP A 219 -2.67 -0.30 -6.21
CA ASP A 219 -3.97 -0.41 -5.55
C ASP A 219 -4.96 -1.22 -6.42
N GLY A 220 -4.94 -0.98 -7.74
CA GLY A 220 -5.79 -1.71 -8.68
C GLY A 220 -5.42 -3.18 -8.79
N LEU A 221 -4.13 -3.50 -8.92
CA LEU A 221 -3.65 -4.88 -9.03
C LEU A 221 -3.81 -5.64 -7.71
N GLN A 222 -3.48 -5.00 -6.58
CA GLN A 222 -3.68 -5.58 -5.24
C GLN A 222 -5.16 -5.78 -4.93
N GLY A 223 -6.03 -4.83 -5.30
CA GLY A 223 -7.48 -4.98 -5.12
C GLY A 223 -8.06 -6.19 -5.87
N VAL A 224 -7.50 -6.51 -7.04
CA VAL A 224 -7.87 -7.72 -7.79
C VAL A 224 -7.33 -8.99 -7.13
N VAL A 225 -6.07 -8.99 -6.69
CA VAL A 225 -5.44 -10.17 -6.05
C VAL A 225 -6.04 -10.47 -4.69
N THR A 226 -6.31 -9.46 -3.87
CA THR A 226 -6.84 -9.61 -2.51
C THR A 226 -8.36 -9.74 -2.45
N GLY A 227 -9.07 -9.39 -3.53
CA GLY A 227 -10.53 -9.36 -3.57
C GLY A 227 -11.18 -8.27 -2.71
N GLN A 228 -10.39 -7.37 -2.11
CA GLN A 228 -10.88 -6.33 -1.18
C GLN A 228 -11.59 -5.14 -1.86
N GLY A 229 -11.79 -5.19 -3.18
CA GLY A 229 -12.37 -4.09 -3.94
C GLY A 229 -11.34 -2.99 -4.27
N GLY A 230 -11.79 -1.77 -4.56
CA GLY A 230 -10.88 -0.63 -4.85
C GLY A 230 -10.42 -0.51 -6.31
N ALA A 231 -10.59 -1.53 -7.15
CA ALA A 231 -10.21 -1.50 -8.56
C ALA A 231 -10.85 -0.34 -9.34
N GLY A 232 -12.09 0.06 -9.00
CA GLY A 232 -12.76 1.20 -9.64
C GLY A 232 -12.05 2.54 -9.38
N GLY A 233 -11.59 2.78 -8.15
CA GLY A 233 -10.85 3.99 -7.79
C GLY A 233 -9.48 4.03 -8.48
N ALA A 234 -8.79 2.90 -8.51
CA ALA A 234 -7.53 2.72 -9.23
C ALA A 234 -7.68 2.98 -10.74
N ILE A 235 -8.71 2.41 -11.37
CA ILE A 235 -9.02 2.63 -12.79
C ILE A 235 -9.25 4.12 -13.06
N ALA A 236 -10.06 4.79 -12.23
CA ALA A 236 -10.33 6.22 -12.37
C ALA A 236 -9.03 7.05 -12.25
N ALA A 237 -8.19 6.75 -11.25
CA ALA A 237 -6.92 7.42 -11.05
C ALA A 237 -5.95 7.20 -12.24
N LEU A 238 -5.87 5.98 -12.78
CA LEU A 238 -5.06 5.69 -13.97
C LEU A 238 -5.55 6.44 -15.21
N LEU A 239 -6.87 6.53 -15.40
CA LEU A 239 -7.46 7.31 -16.50
C LEU A 239 -7.15 8.81 -16.35
N VAL A 240 -7.26 9.36 -15.13
CA VAL A 240 -6.88 10.75 -14.84
C VAL A 240 -5.41 11.00 -15.17
N TRP A 241 -4.52 10.11 -14.74
CA TRP A 241 -3.09 10.21 -15.04
C TRP A 241 -2.78 10.07 -16.53
N ALA A 242 -3.46 9.17 -17.23
CA ALA A 242 -3.33 9.02 -18.68
C ALA A 242 -3.75 10.30 -19.41
N LEU A 243 -4.89 10.88 -19.04
CA LEU A 243 -5.38 12.13 -19.60
C LEU A 243 -4.44 13.30 -19.29
N ALA A 244 -3.91 13.38 -18.07
CA ALA A 244 -2.94 14.40 -17.67
C ALA A 244 -1.63 14.29 -18.49
N GLY A 245 -1.10 13.08 -18.69
CA GLY A 245 0.08 12.83 -19.50
C GLY A 245 -0.11 13.20 -20.98
N LEU A 246 -1.27 12.87 -21.56
CA LEU A 246 -1.63 13.25 -22.93
C LEU A 246 -1.85 14.76 -23.09
N ALA A 247 -2.47 15.41 -22.10
CA ALA A 247 -2.63 16.86 -22.07
C ALA A 247 -1.27 17.57 -22.01
N ALA A 248 -0.37 17.11 -21.12
CA ALA A 248 0.99 17.61 -21.01
C ALA A 248 1.77 17.44 -22.33
N SER A 249 1.67 16.26 -22.96
CA SER A 249 2.28 15.98 -24.26
C SER A 249 1.74 16.92 -25.35
N THR A 250 0.42 17.12 -25.39
CA THR A 250 -0.23 18.01 -26.35
C THR A 250 0.19 19.46 -26.15
N ALA A 251 0.26 19.93 -24.91
CA ALA A 251 0.73 21.27 -24.57
C ALA A 251 2.20 21.47 -24.97
N ALA A 252 3.06 20.47 -24.75
CA ALA A 252 4.45 20.52 -25.18
C ALA A 252 4.60 20.61 -26.70
N VAL A 253 3.80 19.83 -27.45
CA VAL A 253 3.75 19.91 -28.94
C VAL A 253 3.27 21.30 -29.38
N ALA A 254 2.21 21.83 -28.77
CA ALA A 254 1.68 23.15 -29.09
C ALA A 254 2.72 24.25 -28.85
N ARG A 255 3.43 24.23 -27.72
CA ARG A 255 4.47 25.21 -27.39
C ARG A 255 5.65 25.18 -28.38
N ARG A 256 6.09 24.00 -28.81
CA ARG A 256 7.21 23.87 -29.76
C ARG A 256 6.88 24.32 -31.18
N ARG A 257 5.58 24.45 -31.53
CA ARG A 257 5.13 24.92 -32.84
C ARG A 257 5.02 26.45 -32.93
N VAL A 258 5.12 27.17 -31.81
CA VAL A 258 5.04 28.64 -31.79
C VAL A 258 6.44 29.19 -31.59
N VAL A 259 6.93 29.98 -32.55
CA VAL A 259 8.14 30.78 -32.38
C VAL A 259 7.74 32.11 -31.76
N PRO A 260 8.15 32.43 -30.52
CA PRO A 260 7.82 33.72 -29.92
C PRO A 260 8.48 34.86 -30.70
N ALA A 261 7.75 35.95 -30.92
CA ALA A 261 8.20 37.10 -31.72
C ALA A 261 9.53 37.70 -31.24
N GLY A 262 9.82 37.62 -29.93
CA GLY A 262 11.10 38.06 -29.36
C GLY A 262 12.32 37.21 -29.78
N GLN A 263 12.11 36.00 -30.28
CA GLN A 263 13.17 35.15 -30.81
C GLN A 263 13.47 35.51 -32.28
N LEU A 264 12.44 35.81 -33.06
CA LEU A 264 12.57 36.39 -34.41
C LEU A 264 13.29 37.74 -34.39
N ALA A 265 12.92 38.62 -33.45
CA ALA A 265 13.56 39.94 -33.30
C ALA A 265 15.03 39.88 -32.84
N ARG A 266 15.49 38.77 -32.27
CA ARG A 266 16.90 38.53 -31.94
C ARG A 266 17.68 37.98 -33.13
N TRP A 267 17.08 37.10 -33.92
CA TRP A 267 17.68 36.59 -35.15
C TRP A 267 17.88 37.69 -36.18
N VAL A 268 16.90 38.56 -36.38
CA VAL A 268 17.00 39.72 -37.28
C VAL A 268 18.05 40.73 -36.81
N ARG A 269 18.34 40.79 -35.50
CA ARG A 269 19.39 41.67 -34.95
C ARG A 269 20.79 41.05 -34.98
N ALA A 270 20.88 39.74 -35.17
CA ALA A 270 22.15 39.00 -35.21
C ALA A 270 22.59 38.65 -36.65
N ALA A 271 21.71 38.85 -37.63
CA ALA A 271 21.98 38.76 -39.07
C ALA A 271 22.30 40.16 -39.62
#